data_AF-A0A3S0FFG5-F1
#
_entry.id   AF-A0A3S0FFG5-F1
#
_cell.length_a   1.000
_cell.length_b   1.000
_cell.length_c   1.000
_cell.angle_alpha   90.00
_cell.angle_beta   90.00
_cell.angle_gamma   90.00
#
_symmetry.space_group_name_H-M   'P 1'
#
loop_
_entity.id
_entity.type
_entity.pdbx_description
1 polymer ?
#
loop_
_entity_poly.entity_id
_entity_poly.type
_entity_poly.pdbx_seq_one_letter_code
_entity_poly.pdbx_strand_id
1 'polypeptide(L)' 'YSFGKVEQTGPGSIIQQVLIVGPDGKDYEAVYTLQQQPDGSFKITGCSLRASTSVST' A
#
# COMPACT_ATOMS: atom_id res chain seq x y z
N TYR A 1 10.61 4.83 4.43
CA TYR A 1 9.21 4.46 4.13
C TYR A 1 8.47 4.32 5.45
N SER A 2 7.15 4.44 5.43
CA SER A 2 6.27 4.22 6.58
C SER A 2 4.96 3.55 6.13
N PHE A 3 4.30 2.83 7.04
CA PHE A 3 2.99 2.23 6.77
C PHE A 3 1.88 3.23 7.09
N GLY A 4 0.95 3.37 6.16
CA GLY A 4 -0.26 4.18 6.32
C GLY A 4 -1.42 3.32 6.81
N LYS A 5 -2.62 3.58 6.27
CA LYS A 5 -3.83 2.81 6.58
C LYS A 5 -3.68 1.36 6.12
N VAL A 6 -4.16 0.44 6.95
CA VAL A 6 -4.42 -0.95 6.57
C VAL A 6 -5.90 -1.24 6.78
N GLU A 7 -6.53 -1.89 5.82
CA GLU A 7 -7.95 -2.22 5.88
C GLU A 7 -8.19 -3.62 5.33
N GLN A 8 -8.93 -4.44 6.06
CA GLN A 8 -9.42 -5.71 5.54
C GLN A 8 -10.75 -5.45 4.83
N THR A 9 -10.78 -5.65 3.51
CA THR A 9 -11.96 -5.38 2.67
C THR A 9 -12.86 -6.59 2.49
N GLY A 10 -12.40 -7.77 2.93
CA GLY A 10 -13.15 -9.02 2.91
C GLY A 10 -12.32 -10.20 3.43
N PRO A 11 -12.88 -11.42 3.42
CA PRO A 11 -12.17 -12.62 3.85
C PRO A 11 -10.90 -12.82 3.00
N GLY A 12 -9.73 -12.73 3.63
CA GLY A 12 -8.46 -12.87 2.93
C GLY A 12 -8.08 -11.70 2.01
N SER A 13 -8.82 -10.58 2.01
CA SER A 13 -8.52 -9.41 1.18
C SER A 13 -8.11 -8.21 2.04
N ILE A 14 -6.92 -7.66 1.78
CA ILE A 14 -6.37 -6.53 2.53
C ILE A 14 -5.94 -5.43 1.57
N ILE A 15 -6.20 -4.18 1.92
CA ILE A 15 -5.59 -3.02 1.31
C ILE A 15 -4.53 -2.48 2.29
N GLN A 16 -3.31 -2.31 1.82
CA GLN A 16 -2.19 -1.77 2.59
C GLN A 16 -1.59 -0.55 1.91
N GLN A 17 -1.61 0.57 2.62
CA GLN A 17 -0.99 1.82 2.21
C GLN A 17 0.45 1.90 2.74
N VAL A 18 1.38 2.33 1.88
CA VAL A 18 2.79 2.57 2.21
C VAL A 18 3.20 3.93 1.67
N LEU A 19 3.74 4.76 2.54
CA LEU A 19 4.30 6.06 2.21
C LEU A 19 5.81 5.90 1.95
N ILE A 20 6.27 6.36 0.80
CA ILE A 20 7.66 6.22 0.36
C ILE A 20 8.19 7.55 -0.19
N VAL A 21 9.50 7.76 -0.08
CA VAL A 21 10.18 8.88 -0.75
C VAL A 21 10.83 8.32 -2.01
N GLY A 22 10.52 8.91 -3.16
CA GLY A 22 11.10 8.53 -4.44
C GLY A 22 12.57 8.94 -4.57
N PRO A 23 13.29 8.41 -5.57
CA PRO A 23 14.68 8.80 -5.83
C PRO A 23 14.84 10.30 -6.17
N ASP A 24 13.76 10.92 -6.64
CA ASP A 24 13.65 12.36 -6.88
C ASP A 24 13.37 13.20 -5.62
N GLY A 25 13.28 12.56 -4.45
CA GLY A 25 13.08 13.22 -3.15
C GLY A 25 11.63 13.59 -2.84
N LYS A 26 10.67 13.27 -3.72
CA LYS A 26 9.25 13.53 -3.48
C LYS A 26 8.57 12.39 -2.75
N ASP A 27 7.51 12.73 -2.03
CA ASP A 27 6.66 11.77 -1.37
C ASP A 27 5.69 11.09 -2.35
N TYR A 28 5.54 9.79 -2.17
CA TYR A 28 4.61 8.94 -2.90
C TYR A 28 3.85 8.05 -1.92
N GLU A 29 2.67 7.65 -2.35
CA GLU A 29 1.87 6.67 -1.65
C GLU A 29 1.60 5.48 -2.56
N ALA A 30 2.06 4.31 -2.13
CA ALA A 30 1.73 3.02 -2.73
C ALA A 30 0.54 2.40 -2.00
N VAL A 31 -0.48 2.00 -2.75
CA VAL A 31 -1.64 1.25 -2.25
C VAL A 31 -1.58 -0.15 -2.84
N TYR A 32 -1.33 -1.12 -1.99
CA TYR A 32 -1.28 -2.53 -2.33
C TYR A 32 -2.60 -3.22 -2.00
N THR A 33 -3.07 -4.04 -2.94
CA THR A 33 -4.13 -5.01 -2.70
C THR A 33 -3.48 -6.36 -2.48
N LEU A 34 -3.77 -7.00 -1.36
CA LEU A 34 -3.25 -8.28 -0.93
C LEU A 34 -4.39 -9.29 -0.89
N GLN A 35 -4.14 -10.51 -1.37
CA GLN A 35 -5.08 -11.62 -1.31
C GLN A 35 -4.42 -12.85 -0.67
N GLN A 36 -5.12 -13.44 0.30
CA GLN A 36 -4.73 -14.70 0.91
C GLN A 36 -4.84 -15.84 -0.10
N GLN A 37 -3.80 -16.65 -0.14
CA GLN A 37 -3.68 -17.81 -0.99
C GLN A 37 -4.14 -19.07 -0.23
N PRO A 38 -4.39 -20.20 -0.93
CA PRO A 38 -4.78 -21.44 -0.29
C PRO A 38 -3.75 -22.00 0.71
N ASP A 39 -2.48 -21.61 0.57
CA ASP A 39 -1.39 -21.97 1.49
C ASP A 39 -1.29 -21.03 2.72
N GLY A 40 -2.22 -20.08 2.85
CA GLY A 40 -2.27 -19.10 3.93
C GLY A 40 -1.40 -17.87 3.72
N SER A 41 -0.55 -17.84 2.69
CA SER A 41 0.29 -16.68 2.37
C SER A 41 -0.53 -15.53 1.79
N PHE A 42 -0.10 -14.29 1.97
CA PHE A 42 -0.68 -13.15 1.25
C PHE A 42 0.21 -12.79 0.05
N LYS A 43 -0.42 -12.59 -1.10
CA LYS A 43 0.26 -12.09 -2.31
C LYS A 43 -0.32 -10.77 -2.74
N ILE A 44 0.53 -9.90 -3.28
CA ILE A 44 0.10 -8.65 -3.89
C ILE A 44 -0.60 -8.98 -5.20
N THR A 45 -1.88 -8.62 -5.31
CA THR A 45 -2.70 -8.79 -6.52
C THR A 45 -2.94 -7.47 -7.26
N GLY A 46 -2.63 -6.34 -6.61
CA GLY A 46 -2.71 -5.02 -7.21
C GLY A 46 -1.75 -4.04 -6.55
N CYS A 47 -1.25 -3.09 -7.34
CA CYS A 47 -0.41 -1.99 -6.88
C CYS A 47 -0.83 -0.73 -7.63
N SER A 48 -1.14 0.33 -6.90
CA SER A 48 -1.25 1.67 -7.46
C SER A 48 -0.28 2.60 -6.72
N LEU A 49 0.39 3.45 -7.46
CA LEU A 49 1.32 4.44 -6.93
C LEU A 49 0.79 5.83 -7.28
N ARG A 50 0.63 6.69 -6.28
CA ARG A 50 0.22 8.08 -6.46
C ARG A 50 1.24 9.01 -5.86
N ALA A 51 1.51 10.14 -6.53
CA ALA A 51 2.23 11.24 -5.90
C ALA A 51 1.38 11.70 -4.71
N SER A 52 1.97 11.76 -3.52
CA SER A 52 1.21 12.18 -2.35
C SER A 52 1.07 13.70 -2.38
N THR A 53 -0.17 14.17 -2.31
CA THR A 53 -0.49 15.61 -2.13
C THR A 53 -0.27 16.07 -0.69
N SER A 54 0.44 15.29 0.12
CA SER A 54 0.71 15.63 1.51
C SER A 54 1.68 16.81 1.53
N VAL A 55 1.15 18.02 1.69
CA VAL A 55 1.92 19.10 2.31
C VAL A 55 2.26 18.60 3.71
N SER A 56 3.51 18.19 3.88
CA SER A 56 4.09 17.99 5.20
C SER A 56 4.17 19.38 5.85
N THR A 57 3.30 19.64 6.83
CA THR A 57 3.35 20.82 7.71
C THR A 57 4.40 20.62 8.80
#